data_AF-A0A9D6DMF5-F1
#
_entry.id   AF-A0A9D6DMF5-F1
#
_cell.length_a   1.000
_cell.length_b   1.000
_cell.length_c   1.000
_cell.angle_alpha   90.00
_cell.angle_beta   90.00
_cell.angle_gamma   90.00
#
_symmetry.space_group_name_H-M   'P 1'
#
loop_
_entity.id
_entity.type
_entity.pdbx_description
1 polymer ?
#
loop_
_entity_poly.entity_id
_entity_poly.type
_entity_poly.pdbx_seq_one_letter_code
_entity_poly.pdbx_strand_id
1 'polypeptide(L)'
;MEPTTRRRFLATTTGAGLAGILASRVAPARAQQREISYLCWNNFAPASDKKLAEIGQRFTKDTGIKIKIDHIAHPQQAAKYASEVQSQAGHDLIEMRMHFPWLYEPQLVDLSDLVAELEKKYGKPISSAVETAHVKGVWRAVPQYHTFFLGNYREDLFKKAGLKVPDTWEDLY
;
A
#
# COMPACT_ATOMS: atom_id res chain seq x y z
N MET A 1 -38.26 -33.91 -24.61
CA MET A 1 -37.13 -33.49 -23.75
C MET A 1 -36.92 -34.60 -22.73
N GLU A 2 -35.91 -35.45 -22.92
CA GLU A 2 -35.61 -36.53 -21.96
C GLU A 2 -34.95 -35.99 -20.68
N PRO A 3 -35.16 -36.61 -19.50
CA PRO A 3 -34.60 -36.14 -18.25
C PRO A 3 -33.11 -36.48 -18.15
N THR A 4 -32.28 -35.48 -17.85
CA THR A 4 -30.86 -35.64 -17.55
C THR A 4 -30.67 -36.47 -16.28
N THR A 5 -30.17 -37.71 -16.44
CA THR A 5 -29.92 -38.64 -15.32
C THR A 5 -28.50 -38.45 -14.75
N ARG A 6 -28.31 -38.68 -13.44
CA ARG A 6 -27.06 -38.47 -12.67
C ARG A 6 -25.79 -39.07 -13.30
N ARG A 7 -25.89 -40.17 -14.06
CA ARG A 7 -24.76 -40.76 -14.81
C ARG A 7 -24.27 -39.89 -15.97
N ARG A 8 -25.16 -39.13 -16.62
CA ARG A 8 -24.82 -38.23 -17.73
C ARG A 8 -24.17 -36.94 -17.24
N PHE A 9 -24.48 -36.51 -16.00
CA PHE A 9 -23.84 -35.39 -15.31
C PHE A 9 -22.36 -35.69 -14.98
N LEU A 10 -22.07 -36.91 -14.48
CA LEU A 10 -20.69 -37.32 -14.21
C LEU A 10 -19.84 -37.49 -15.49
N ALA A 11 -20.47 -37.86 -16.61
CA ALA A 11 -19.79 -37.97 -17.91
C ALA A 11 -19.47 -36.60 -18.55
N THR A 12 -20.14 -35.52 -18.14
CA THR A 12 -19.87 -34.15 -18.62
C THR A 12 -18.95 -33.35 -17.71
N THR A 13 -18.62 -33.85 -16.52
CA THR A 13 -17.66 -33.23 -15.57
C THR A 13 -16.22 -33.72 -15.71
N THR A 14 -15.89 -34.48 -16.75
CA THR A 14 -14.53 -35.01 -17.00
C THR A 14 -13.52 -33.97 -17.51
N GLY A 15 -13.90 -32.68 -17.61
CA GLY A 15 -12.96 -31.59 -17.91
C GLY A 15 -12.16 -31.07 -16.72
N ALA A 16 -12.54 -31.44 -15.47
CA ALA A 16 -11.93 -30.91 -14.24
C ALA A 16 -11.21 -31.98 -13.39
N GLY A 17 -10.83 -33.11 -13.99
CA GLY A 17 -9.97 -34.12 -13.35
C GLY A 17 -8.49 -33.95 -13.71
N LEU A 18 -7.60 -34.80 -13.15
CA LEU A 18 -6.15 -34.78 -13.44
C LEU A 18 -5.81 -34.73 -14.93
N ALA A 19 -6.63 -35.34 -15.79
CA ALA A 19 -6.46 -35.31 -17.24
C ALA A 19 -6.56 -33.88 -17.83
N GLY A 20 -7.45 -33.03 -17.31
CA GLY A 20 -7.57 -31.62 -17.72
C GLY A 20 -6.41 -30.75 -17.23
N ILE A 21 -5.82 -31.09 -16.08
CA ILE A 21 -4.64 -30.42 -15.52
C ILE A 21 -3.38 -30.78 -16.32
N LEU A 22 -3.21 -32.06 -16.68
CA LEU A 22 -2.10 -32.53 -17.49
C LEU A 22 -2.18 -32.04 -18.95
N ALA A 23 -3.39 -31.94 -19.51
CA ALA A 23 -3.60 -31.46 -20.87
C ALA A 23 -3.41 -29.94 -21.01
N SER A 24 -3.86 -29.15 -20.03
CA SER A 24 -3.71 -27.69 -20.08
C SER A 24 -2.32 -27.22 -19.62
N ARG A 25 -1.57 -28.05 -18.86
CA ARG A 25 -0.36 -27.65 -18.11
C ARG A 25 -0.55 -26.43 -17.21
N VAL A 26 -1.80 -26.01 -16.99
CA VAL A 26 -2.16 -24.92 -16.10
C VAL A 26 -2.65 -25.56 -14.81
N ALA A 27 -1.83 -25.48 -13.76
CA ALA A 27 -2.26 -25.89 -12.44
C ALA A 27 -3.54 -25.11 -12.08
N PRO A 28 -4.56 -25.74 -11.46
CA PRO A 28 -5.75 -25.02 -11.06
C PRO A 28 -5.33 -23.86 -10.14
N ALA A 29 -5.63 -22.62 -10.56
CA ALA A 29 -5.30 -21.38 -9.85
C ALA A 29 -5.87 -21.31 -8.41
N ARG A 30 -6.65 -22.33 -8.01
CA ARG A 30 -7.23 -22.54 -6.69
C ARG A 30 -6.23 -23.11 -5.66
N ALA A 31 -5.08 -23.63 -6.09
CA ALA A 31 -4.09 -24.24 -5.21
C ALA A 31 -2.88 -23.33 -4.89
N GLN A 32 -2.74 -22.18 -5.56
CA GLN A 32 -1.63 -21.26 -5.30
C GLN A 32 -2.08 -20.21 -4.27
N GLN A 33 -1.45 -20.21 -3.10
CA GLN A 33 -1.67 -19.18 -2.09
C GLN A 33 -1.34 -17.83 -2.72
N ARG A 34 -2.34 -16.94 -2.80
CA ARG A 34 -2.13 -15.59 -3.34
C ARG A 34 -1.18 -14.85 -2.41
N GLU A 35 -0.18 -14.20 -2.98
CA GLU A 35 0.78 -13.36 -2.27
C GLU A 35 0.68 -11.93 -2.82
N ILE A 36 0.73 -10.95 -1.93
CA ILE A 36 0.82 -9.53 -2.24
C ILE A 36 2.15 -9.01 -1.68
N SER A 37 2.88 -8.28 -2.49
CA SER A 37 4.13 -7.63 -2.13
C SER A 37 3.90 -6.15 -1.82
N TYR A 38 4.45 -5.67 -0.71
CA TYR A 38 4.31 -4.30 -0.22
C TYR A 38 5.68 -3.67 0.05
N LEU A 39 6.01 -2.60 -0.67
CA LEU A 39 7.20 -1.77 -0.43
C LEU A 39 6.85 -0.61 0.49
N CYS A 40 7.57 -0.49 1.62
CA CYS A 40 7.36 0.60 2.57
C CYS A 40 8.66 1.15 3.14
N TRP A 41 8.56 2.31 3.79
CA TRP A 41 9.70 2.93 4.43
C TRP A 41 10.15 2.14 5.67
N ASN A 42 11.46 1.92 5.83
CA ASN A 42 12.00 1.43 7.10
C ASN A 42 11.87 2.49 8.19
N ASN A 43 11.14 2.20 9.26
CA ASN A 43 10.94 3.22 10.28
C ASN A 43 12.19 3.33 11.17
N PHE A 44 12.61 4.56 11.48
CA PHE A 44 13.68 4.79 12.46
C PHE A 44 13.34 4.24 13.85
N ALA A 45 12.05 4.06 14.15
CA ALA A 45 11.56 3.41 15.35
C ALA A 45 11.24 1.93 15.08
N PRO A 46 12.01 0.96 15.62
CA PRO A 46 11.78 -0.47 15.41
C PRO A 46 10.39 -0.96 15.82
N ALA A 47 9.71 -0.22 16.71
CA ALA A 47 8.36 -0.53 17.15
C ALA A 47 7.32 -0.44 16.01
N SER A 48 7.51 0.49 15.06
CA SER A 48 6.60 0.66 13.93
C SER A 48 6.67 -0.52 12.96
N ASP A 49 7.88 -0.95 12.60
CA ASP A 49 8.11 -2.10 11.72
C ASP A 49 7.57 -3.39 12.35
N LYS A 50 7.79 -3.58 13.66
CA LYS A 50 7.18 -4.68 14.41
C LYS A 50 5.66 -4.65 14.33
N LYS A 51 5.04 -3.47 14.48
CA LYS A 51 3.58 -3.35 14.43
C LYS A 51 3.04 -3.65 13.03
N LEU A 52 3.75 -3.22 11.99
CA LEU A 52 3.40 -3.49 10.61
C LEU A 52 3.48 -4.99 10.29
N ALA A 53 4.50 -5.69 10.80
CA ALA A 53 4.60 -7.14 10.70
C ALA A 53 3.41 -7.85 11.39
N GLU A 54 3.00 -7.42 12.58
CA GLU A 54 1.79 -7.95 13.24
C GLU A 54 0.52 -7.71 12.43
N ILE A 55 0.38 -6.53 11.79
CA ILE A 55 -0.74 -6.23 10.89
C ILE A 55 -0.73 -7.20 9.71
N GLY A 56 0.42 -7.44 9.09
CA GLY A 56 0.54 -8.36 7.97
C GLY A 56 0.20 -9.81 8.33
N GLN A 57 0.57 -10.26 9.52
CA GLN A 57 0.17 -11.57 10.04
C GLN A 57 -1.35 -11.68 10.24
N ARG A 58 -1.98 -10.64 10.82
CA ARG A 58 -3.45 -10.61 10.97
C ARG A 58 -4.15 -10.62 9.62
N PHE A 59 -3.69 -9.78 8.67
CA PHE A 59 -4.22 -9.77 7.31
C PHE A 59 -4.15 -11.16 6.66
N THR A 60 -3.01 -11.85 6.80
CA THR A 60 -2.83 -13.20 6.25
C THR A 60 -3.78 -14.21 6.90
N LYS A 61 -3.98 -14.12 8.22
CA LYS A 61 -4.91 -14.97 8.96
C LYS A 61 -6.37 -14.73 8.54
N ASP A 62 -6.76 -13.48 8.36
CA ASP A 62 -8.15 -13.09 8.10
C ASP A 62 -8.56 -13.34 6.63
N THR A 63 -7.62 -13.23 5.69
CA THR A 63 -7.90 -13.31 4.24
C THR A 63 -7.37 -14.57 3.57
N GLY A 64 -6.41 -15.27 4.18
CA GLY A 64 -5.64 -16.36 3.56
C GLY A 64 -4.61 -15.89 2.52
N ILE A 65 -4.52 -14.59 2.26
CA ILE A 65 -3.55 -14.00 1.31
C ILE A 65 -2.27 -13.70 2.06
N LYS A 66 -1.14 -14.22 1.58
CA LYS A 66 0.16 -13.91 2.16
C LYS A 66 0.55 -12.48 1.80
N ILE A 67 1.11 -11.74 2.75
CA ILE A 67 1.71 -10.44 2.48
C ILE A 67 3.21 -10.48 2.73
N LYS A 68 4.00 -10.03 1.76
CA LYS A 68 5.44 -9.83 1.86
C LYS A 68 5.71 -8.33 2.01
N ILE A 69 6.35 -7.93 3.09
CA ILE A 69 6.61 -6.53 3.41
C ILE A 69 8.11 -6.27 3.30
N ASP A 70 8.50 -5.52 2.29
CA ASP A 70 9.88 -5.12 2.02
C ASP A 70 10.08 -3.66 2.50
N HIS A 71 11.06 -3.46 3.37
CA HIS A 71 11.37 -2.14 3.93
C HIS A 71 12.59 -1.54 3.21
N ILE A 72 12.54 -0.25 2.90
CA ILE A 72 13.63 0.47 2.23
C ILE A 72 13.90 1.81 2.91
N ALA A 73 15.14 2.28 2.90
CA ALA A 73 15.50 3.60 3.41
C ALA A 73 14.91 4.73 2.57
N HIS A 74 14.41 5.79 3.22
CA HIS A 74 13.82 6.95 2.54
C HIS A 74 14.69 7.51 1.40
N PRO A 75 16.01 7.70 1.55
CA PRO A 75 16.85 8.19 0.45
C PRO A 75 16.91 7.28 -0.79
N GLN A 76 16.58 5.99 -0.63
CA GLN A 76 16.63 4.99 -1.70
C GLN A 76 15.26 4.79 -2.39
N GLN A 77 14.18 5.30 -1.81
CA GLN A 77 12.82 5.10 -2.32
C GLN A 77 12.63 5.59 -3.75
N ALA A 78 13.07 6.81 -4.07
CA ALA A 78 12.91 7.39 -5.40
C ALA A 78 13.59 6.53 -6.50
N ALA A 79 14.81 6.05 -6.23
CA ALA A 79 15.52 5.16 -7.15
C ALA A 79 14.81 3.82 -7.30
N LYS A 80 14.23 3.28 -6.22
CA LYS A 80 13.46 2.04 -6.25
C LYS A 80 12.18 2.17 -7.08
N TYR A 81 11.44 3.27 -6.94
CA TYR A 81 10.25 3.54 -7.76
C TYR A 81 10.61 3.61 -9.24
N ALA A 82 11.64 4.38 -9.58
CA ALA A 82 12.12 4.48 -10.96
C ALA A 82 12.52 3.12 -11.53
N SER A 83 13.21 2.29 -10.73
CA SER A 83 13.60 0.94 -11.14
C SER A 83 12.39 0.06 -11.43
N GLU A 84 11.37 0.04 -10.56
CA GLU A 84 10.19 -0.81 -10.74
C GLU A 84 9.33 -0.39 -11.93
N VAL A 85 9.23 0.93 -12.14
CA VAL A 85 8.59 1.50 -13.32
C VAL A 85 9.37 1.15 -14.58
N GLN A 86 10.69 1.24 -14.58
CA GLN A 86 11.49 0.91 -15.77
C GLN A 86 11.42 -0.58 -16.12
N SER A 87 11.46 -1.46 -15.11
CA SER A 87 11.36 -2.91 -15.34
C SER A 87 9.92 -3.39 -15.61
N GLN A 88 8.91 -2.54 -15.41
CA GLN A 88 7.49 -2.92 -15.44
C GLN A 88 7.22 -4.16 -14.55
N ALA A 89 7.96 -4.23 -13.45
CA ALA A 89 7.98 -5.35 -12.52
C ALA A 89 8.42 -4.82 -11.16
N GLY A 90 7.69 -5.16 -10.11
CA GLY A 90 7.88 -4.54 -8.81
C GLY A 90 6.84 -5.02 -7.81
N HIS A 91 6.56 -4.18 -6.81
CA HIS A 91 5.61 -4.49 -5.77
C HIS A 91 4.17 -4.21 -6.21
N ASP A 92 3.24 -4.97 -5.64
CA ASP A 92 1.80 -4.76 -5.87
C ASP A 92 1.29 -3.50 -5.13
N LEU A 93 1.86 -3.22 -3.96
CA LEU A 93 1.58 -2.05 -3.14
C LEU A 93 2.87 -1.29 -2.86
N ILE A 94 2.84 0.02 -2.99
CA ILE A 94 3.99 0.89 -2.74
C ILE A 94 3.56 2.07 -1.87
N GLU A 95 4.24 2.27 -0.75
CA GLU A 95 4.09 3.49 0.06
C GLU A 95 4.72 4.67 -0.66
N MET A 96 3.92 5.50 -1.32
CA MET A 96 4.39 6.71 -1.98
C MET A 96 4.29 7.93 -1.08
N ARG A 97 5.32 8.77 -1.09
CA ARG A 97 5.38 10.03 -0.33
C ARG A 97 5.32 11.24 -1.26
N MET A 98 4.93 12.39 -0.71
CA MET A 98 4.96 13.66 -1.42
C MET A 98 4.23 13.57 -2.79
N HIS A 99 4.81 14.12 -3.85
CA HIS A 99 4.22 14.21 -5.19
C HIS A 99 4.55 13.00 -6.09
N PHE A 100 5.08 11.90 -5.56
CA PHE A 100 5.37 10.71 -6.39
C PHE A 100 4.15 10.13 -7.11
N PRO A 101 2.91 10.16 -6.56
CA PRO A 101 1.73 9.75 -7.34
C PRO A 101 1.48 10.59 -8.59
N TRP A 102 1.88 11.88 -8.60
CA TRP A 102 1.85 12.70 -9.81
C TRP A 102 2.91 12.26 -10.82
N LEU A 103 4.13 12.03 -10.34
CA LEU A 103 5.25 11.67 -11.20
C LEU A 103 5.02 10.34 -11.93
N TYR A 104 4.43 9.37 -11.23
CA TYR A 104 4.19 8.02 -11.73
C TYR A 104 2.71 7.74 -12.04
N GLU A 105 1.93 8.80 -12.29
CA GLU A 105 0.49 8.69 -12.57
C GLU A 105 0.12 7.60 -13.61
N PRO A 106 0.84 7.47 -14.75
CA PRO A 106 0.50 6.46 -15.75
C PRO A 106 0.73 5.01 -15.28
N GLN A 107 1.51 4.81 -14.20
CA GLN A 107 1.85 3.48 -13.67
C GLN A 107 0.97 3.07 -12.47
N LEU A 108 0.12 3.97 -12.00
CA LEU A 108 -0.73 3.73 -10.83
C LEU A 108 -2.17 3.46 -11.26
N VAL A 109 -2.87 2.59 -10.56
CA VAL A 109 -4.28 2.29 -10.82
C VAL A 109 -5.18 3.42 -10.29
N ASP A 110 -6.39 3.52 -10.84
CA ASP A 110 -7.43 4.38 -10.29
C ASP A 110 -8.00 3.76 -9.01
N LEU A 111 -7.94 4.52 -7.92
CA LEU A 111 -8.40 4.13 -6.58
C LEU A 111 -9.58 5.00 -6.11
N SER A 112 -10.24 5.73 -7.02
CA SER A 112 -11.29 6.70 -6.68
C SER A 112 -12.47 6.05 -5.96
N ASP A 113 -12.87 4.85 -6.37
CA ASP A 113 -13.95 4.10 -5.70
C ASP A 113 -13.58 3.77 -4.25
N LEU A 114 -12.35 3.32 -4.03
CA LEU A 114 -11.84 3.00 -2.69
C LEU A 114 -11.76 4.24 -1.81
N VAL A 115 -11.24 5.36 -2.34
CA VAL A 115 -11.18 6.61 -1.59
C VAL A 115 -12.59 7.14 -1.28
N ALA A 116 -13.54 7.04 -2.22
CA ALA A 116 -14.93 7.45 -1.99
C ALA A 116 -15.60 6.62 -0.88
N GLU A 117 -15.32 5.31 -0.79
CA GLU A 117 -15.78 4.48 0.32
C GLU A 117 -15.17 4.91 1.66
N LEU A 118 -13.86 5.20 1.69
CA LEU A 118 -13.17 5.69 2.88
C LEU A 118 -13.68 7.06 3.32
N GLU A 119 -13.96 7.96 2.37
CA GLU A 119 -14.51 9.29 2.65
C GLU A 119 -15.90 9.21 3.30
N LYS A 120 -16.76 8.30 2.81
CA LYS A 120 -18.08 8.06 3.41
C LYS A 120 -17.96 7.57 4.85
N LYS A 121 -16.93 6.77 5.15
CA LYS A 121 -16.76 6.13 6.45
C LYS A 121 -16.02 6.99 7.47
N TYR A 122 -15.00 7.74 7.04
CA TYR A 122 -14.06 8.44 7.91
C TYR A 122 -13.99 9.95 7.69
N GLY A 123 -14.71 10.47 6.69
CA GLY A 123 -14.67 11.87 6.30
C GLY A 123 -13.61 12.15 5.23
N LYS A 124 -13.62 13.39 4.74
CA LYS A 124 -12.76 13.82 3.63
C LYS A 124 -11.29 13.85 4.04
N PRO A 125 -10.37 13.51 3.11
CA PRO A 125 -8.94 13.70 3.33
C PRO A 125 -8.62 15.20 3.46
N ILE A 126 -7.52 15.49 4.15
CA ILE A 126 -6.97 16.85 4.25
C ILE A 126 -6.54 17.36 2.87
N SER A 127 -6.45 18.69 2.70
CA SER A 127 -6.14 19.30 1.40
C SER A 127 -4.82 18.79 0.81
N SER A 128 -3.78 18.64 1.62
CA SER A 128 -2.48 18.17 1.17
C SER A 128 -2.51 16.74 0.60
N ALA A 129 -3.45 15.90 1.06
CA ALA A 129 -3.64 14.56 0.52
C ALA A 129 -4.30 14.60 -0.86
N VAL A 130 -5.26 15.51 -1.07
CA VAL A 130 -5.87 15.76 -2.38
C VAL A 130 -4.81 16.26 -3.36
N GLU A 131 -4.03 17.25 -2.95
CA GLU A 131 -2.97 17.86 -3.77
C GLU A 131 -1.88 16.86 -4.17
N THR A 132 -1.61 15.84 -3.37
CA THR A 132 -0.51 14.89 -3.61
C THR A 132 -0.95 13.61 -4.34
N ALA A 133 -2.21 13.20 -4.22
CA ALA A 133 -2.67 11.90 -4.72
C ALA A 133 -3.87 11.95 -5.67
N HIS A 134 -4.59 13.07 -5.78
CA HIS A 134 -5.68 13.23 -6.75
C HIS A 134 -5.17 13.90 -8.02
N VAL A 135 -4.89 13.08 -9.04
CA VAL A 135 -4.18 13.48 -10.26
C VAL A 135 -5.11 13.37 -11.46
N LYS A 136 -5.26 14.45 -12.23
CA LYS A 136 -6.10 14.50 -13.45
C LYS A 136 -7.55 13.99 -13.24
N GLY A 137 -8.12 14.24 -12.06
CA GLY A 137 -9.51 13.90 -11.75
C GLY A 137 -9.74 12.51 -11.17
N VAL A 138 -8.67 11.75 -10.87
CA VAL A 138 -8.76 10.43 -10.22
C VAL A 138 -7.77 10.30 -9.08
N TRP A 139 -8.09 9.46 -8.09
CA TRP A 139 -7.17 9.11 -7.01
C TRP A 139 -6.14 8.08 -7.48
N ARG A 140 -4.85 8.45 -7.48
CA ARG A 140 -3.73 7.56 -7.83
C ARG A 140 -3.06 6.91 -6.62
N ALA A 141 -3.40 7.36 -5.42
CA ALA A 141 -2.96 6.76 -4.16
C ALA A 141 -4.03 6.96 -3.09
N VAL A 142 -4.06 6.08 -2.09
CA VAL A 142 -4.91 6.22 -0.91
C VAL A 142 -4.16 7.02 0.16
N PRO A 143 -4.71 8.14 0.66
CA PRO A 143 -4.11 8.85 1.78
C PRO A 143 -4.06 7.99 3.06
N GLN A 144 -2.85 7.75 3.57
CA GLN A 144 -2.64 6.86 4.73
C GLN A 144 -2.35 7.63 6.02
N TYR A 145 -1.40 8.56 5.98
CA TYR A 145 -1.00 9.37 7.12
C TYR A 145 -0.49 10.73 6.64
N HIS A 146 -0.43 11.70 7.56
CA HIS A 146 0.23 12.97 7.34
C HIS A 146 1.23 13.23 8.46
N THR A 147 2.24 14.05 8.19
CA THR A 147 3.23 14.47 9.17
C THR A 147 3.40 15.97 9.06
N PHE A 148 3.58 16.63 10.19
CA PHE A 148 3.87 18.05 10.29
C PHE A 148 5.20 18.24 11.01
N PHE A 149 5.99 19.20 10.56
CA PHE A 149 7.24 19.58 11.22
C PHE A 149 6.93 20.67 12.25
N LEU A 150 7.13 20.36 13.53
CA LEU A 150 7.05 21.35 14.60
C LEU A 150 8.46 21.83 14.95
N GLY A 151 8.56 23.10 15.34
CA GLY A 151 9.74 23.62 16.00
C GLY A 151 9.91 22.95 17.36
N ASN A 152 10.89 22.05 17.47
CA ASN A 152 11.25 21.41 18.72
C ASN A 152 12.49 22.08 19.28
N TYR A 153 12.50 22.39 20.58
CA TYR A 153 13.64 23.00 21.26
C TYR A 153 13.93 22.31 22.59
N ARG A 154 15.15 22.53 23.12
CA ARG A 154 15.59 21.97 24.39
C ARG A 154 15.29 22.95 25.53
N GLU A 155 14.17 22.73 26.21
CA GLU A 155 13.69 23.59 27.30
C GLU A 155 14.76 23.85 28.39
N ASP A 156 15.55 22.84 28.73
CA ASP A 156 16.61 22.95 29.73
C ASP A 156 17.76 23.87 29.28
N LEU A 157 18.14 23.81 28.00
CA LEU A 157 19.16 24.69 27.43
C LEU A 157 18.65 26.12 27.30
N PHE A 158 17.39 26.29 26.87
CA PHE A 158 16.74 27.60 26.79
C PHE A 158 16.70 28.28 28.16
N LYS A 159 16.27 27.54 29.20
CA LYS A 159 16.22 28.04 30.58
C LYS A 159 17.62 28.40 31.09
N LYS A 160 18.64 27.56 30.83
CA LYS A 160 20.02 27.83 31.24
C LYS A 160 20.60 29.09 30.59
N ALA A 161 20.24 29.35 29.33
CA ALA A 161 20.66 30.54 28.60
C ALA A 161 19.80 31.78 28.87
N GLY A 162 18.73 31.68 29.68
CA GLY A 162 17.80 32.78 29.93
C GLY A 162 16.95 33.15 28.70
N LEU A 163 16.83 32.24 27.73
CA LEU A 163 16.09 32.44 26.49
C LEU A 163 14.60 32.12 26.69
N LYS A 164 13.75 32.89 25.99
CA LYS A 164 12.30 32.63 25.91
C LYS A 164 12.00 31.71 24.73
N VAL A 165 10.83 31.09 24.75
CA VAL A 165 10.31 30.37 23.60
C VAL A 165 10.03 31.39 22.49
N PRO A 166 10.52 31.19 21.26
CA PRO A 166 10.27 32.09 20.15
C PRO A 166 8.79 32.10 19.76
N ASP A 167 8.17 33.28 19.71
CA ASP A 167 6.80 33.47 19.21
C ASP A 167 6.80 33.98 17.75
N THR A 168 7.90 34.58 17.32
CA THR A 168 8.11 35.15 15.98
C THR A 168 9.39 34.61 15.31
N TRP A 169 9.55 34.87 14.02
CA TRP A 169 10.78 34.51 13.31
C TRP A 169 11.97 35.34 13.79
N GLU A 170 11.73 36.60 14.16
CA GLU A 170 12.71 37.51 14.71
C GLU A 170 13.29 37.01 16.04
N ASP A 171 12.50 36.29 16.85
CA ASP A 171 12.96 35.70 18.11
C ASP A 171 13.93 34.51 17.93
N LEU A 172 14.06 33.98 16.70
CA LEU A 172 14.97 32.88 16.36
C LEU A 172 16.37 33.35 15.93
N TYR A 173 16.57 34.64 15.67
CA TYR A 173 17.85 35.24 15.25
C TYR A 173 18.60 35.86 16.43
#